data_AF-A0A7J6F2N3-F1
#
_entry.id   AF-A0A7J6F2N3-F1
#
_cell.length_a   1.000
_cell.length_b   1.000
_cell.length_c   1.000
_cell.angle_alpha   90.00
_cell.angle_beta   90.00
_cell.angle_gamma   90.00
#
_symmetry.space_group_name_H-M   'P 1'
#
loop_
_entity.id
_entity.type
_entity.pdbx_description
1 polymer ?
#
loop_
_entity_poly.entity_id
_entity_poly.type
_entity_poly.pdbx_seq_one_letter_code
_entity_poly.pdbx_strand_id
1 'polypeptide(L)'
;MHDAEEIEKLEIALTGNLQQYQQFTWEEIQSATCNFSEVLIIGFGGYGTAFKCKFHQTTAAVKVLSSNESCKDKQFLREDQLEPNEYQRTGLISPKSDVYSLGIVILQLLTAKPALALAHVVETAVREGHLEYICDSNAGNWPSKETKQMVELGLRFVELFRKDRPDLQA
;
A
#
# COMPACT_ATOMS: atom_id res chain seq x y z
N MET A 1 -2.32 32.30 19.72
CA MET A 1 -1.66 31.90 20.98
C MET A 1 -1.88 30.40 21.27
N HIS A 2 -3.02 29.81 20.88
CA HIS A 2 -3.24 28.34 20.94
C HIS A 2 -2.35 27.53 19.99
N ASP A 3 -2.03 28.04 18.80
CA ASP A 3 -1.27 27.27 17.79
C ASP A 3 0.18 26.99 18.22
N ALA A 4 0.78 27.86 19.03
CA ALA A 4 2.15 27.69 19.54
C ALA A 4 2.24 26.61 20.63
N GLU A 5 1.22 26.52 21.49
CA GLU A 5 1.13 25.49 22.53
C GLU A 5 0.87 24.10 21.93
N GLU A 6 0.21 24.03 20.77
CA GLU A 6 -0.04 22.78 20.05
C GLU A 6 1.22 22.28 19.32
N ILE A 7 1.99 23.19 18.72
CA ILE A 7 3.30 22.87 18.12
C ILE A 7 4.28 22.39 19.19
N GLU A 8 4.34 23.06 20.35
CA GLU A 8 5.21 22.65 21.46
C GLU A 8 4.81 21.27 22.03
N LYS A 9 3.51 20.98 22.12
CA LYS A 9 3.02 19.65 22.50
C LYS A 9 3.38 18.57 21.48
N LEU A 10 3.32 18.88 20.18
CA LEU A 10 3.71 17.96 19.11
C LEU A 10 5.22 17.70 19.10
N GLU A 11 6.04 18.73 19.32
CA GLU A 11 7.50 18.60 19.44
C GLU A 11 7.90 17.75 20.67
N ILE A 12 7.23 17.94 21.80
CA ILE A 12 7.41 17.14 23.02
C ILE A 12 6.96 15.69 22.81
N ALA A 13 5.84 15.46 22.10
CA ALA A 13 5.38 14.11 21.75
C ALA A 13 6.32 13.40 20.77
N LEU A 14 6.94 14.14 19.84
CA LEU A 14 8.00 13.61 18.96
C LEU A 14 9.29 13.30 19.71
N THR A 15 9.66 14.09 20.72
CA THR A 15 10.91 13.91 21.47
C THR A 15 10.81 12.89 22.61
N GLY A 16 9.60 12.61 23.11
CA GLY A 16 9.36 11.76 24.28
C GLY A 16 9.77 10.28 24.19
N ASN A 17 10.27 9.79 23.05
CA ASN A 17 10.78 8.42 22.88
C ASN A 17 11.83 8.27 21.75
N LEU A 18 12.67 9.28 21.48
CA LEU A 18 13.62 9.25 20.34
C LEU A 18 14.80 8.26 20.45
N GLN A 19 14.90 7.44 21.49
CA GLN A 19 15.96 6.43 21.61
C GLN A 19 15.76 5.16 20.75
N GLN A 20 14.69 5.06 19.94
CA GLN A 20 14.43 3.85 19.15
C GLN A 20 14.92 3.89 17.69
N TYR A 21 15.44 5.02 17.21
CA TYR A 21 15.93 5.13 15.82
C TYR A 21 17.45 5.07 15.77
N GLN A 22 17.97 4.07 15.06
CA GLN A 22 19.40 3.97 14.79
C GLN A 22 19.79 5.03 13.75
N GLN A 23 20.76 5.87 14.12
CA GLN A 23 21.35 6.85 13.22
C GLN A 23 22.48 6.21 12.42
N PHE A 24 22.53 6.49 11.12
CA PHE A 24 23.55 6.01 10.19
C PHE A 24 24.23 7.21 9.55
N THR A 25 25.55 7.15 9.38
CA THR A 25 26.25 8.21 8.65
C THR A 25 26.02 8.06 7.15
N TRP A 26 26.17 9.16 6.41
CA TRP A 26 26.05 9.13 4.96
C TRP A 26 27.07 8.17 4.33
N GLU A 27 28.30 8.15 4.85
CA GLU A 27 29.38 7.27 4.40
C GLU A 27 29.04 5.80 4.63
N GLU A 28 28.40 5.47 5.75
CA GLU A 28 27.94 4.12 6.04
C GLU A 28 26.87 3.68 5.03
N ILE A 29 25.91 4.57 4.73
CA ILE A 29 24.86 4.31 3.73
C ILE A 29 25.46 4.14 2.33
N GLN A 30 26.38 5.03 1.91
CA GLN A 30 27.06 4.93 0.62
C GLN A 30 27.86 3.63 0.52
N SER A 31 28.61 3.27 1.56
CA SER A 31 29.38 2.04 1.60
C SER A 31 28.47 0.80 1.50
N ALA A 32 27.39 0.77 2.30
CA ALA A 32 26.44 -0.35 2.35
C ALA A 32 25.62 -0.54 1.06
N THR A 33 25.46 0.54 0.28
CA THR A 33 24.75 0.54 -1.02
C THR A 33 25.70 0.52 -2.23
N CYS A 34 27.01 0.33 -2.02
CA CYS A 34 28.04 0.38 -3.06
C CYS A 34 27.92 1.64 -3.94
N ASN A 35 27.83 2.80 -3.31
CA ASN A 35 27.60 4.11 -3.93
C ASN A 35 26.32 4.15 -4.78
N PHE A 36 25.22 3.60 -4.24
CA PHE A 36 23.91 3.52 -4.92
C PHE A 36 23.96 2.80 -6.27
N SER A 37 24.68 1.68 -6.32
CA SER A 37 24.81 0.88 -7.54
C SER A 37 23.44 0.37 -8.03
N GLU A 38 23.21 0.47 -9.34
CA GLU A 38 21.94 0.04 -9.97
C GLU A 38 21.64 -1.45 -9.75
N VAL A 39 22.67 -2.28 -9.59
CA VAL A 39 22.53 -3.73 -9.33
C VAL A 39 21.92 -4.05 -7.97
N LEU A 40 21.90 -3.08 -7.05
CA LEU A 40 21.29 -3.20 -5.72
C LEU A 40 19.89 -2.62 -5.66
N ILE A 41 19.35 -2.08 -6.76
CA ILE A 41 17.98 -1.59 -6.80
C ILE A 41 17.01 -2.76 -6.62
N ILE A 42 16.11 -2.61 -5.65
CA ILE A 42 15.02 -3.57 -5.39
C ILE A 42 13.65 -3.01 -5.78
N GLY A 43 13.55 -1.72 -6.04
CA GLY A 43 12.30 -1.13 -6.49
C GLY A 43 12.38 0.37 -6.75
N PHE A 44 11.42 0.82 -7.55
CA PHE A 44 11.16 2.22 -7.82
C PHE A 44 9.78 2.57 -7.24
N GLY A 45 9.65 3.75 -6.65
CA GLY A 45 8.36 4.27 -6.19
C GLY A 45 8.21 5.74 -6.52
N GLY A 46 7.01 6.29 -6.34
CA GLY A 46 6.69 7.69 -6.68
C GLY A 46 7.53 8.76 -5.93
N TYR A 47 8.28 8.37 -4.90
CA TYR A 47 9.12 9.26 -4.10
C TYR A 47 10.62 8.96 -4.23
N GLY A 48 11.02 8.00 -5.07
CA GLY A 48 12.43 7.66 -5.29
C GLY A 48 12.71 6.16 -5.38
N THR A 49 13.97 5.79 -5.15
CA THR A 49 14.51 4.46 -5.46
C THR A 49 14.89 3.73 -4.17
N ALA A 50 14.52 2.45 -4.08
CA ALA A 50 14.88 1.58 -2.96
C ALA A 50 16.06 0.68 -3.33
N PHE A 51 17.09 0.68 -2.50
CA PHE A 51 18.31 -0.12 -2.66
C PHE A 51 18.42 -1.16 -1.55
N LYS A 52 18.79 -2.39 -1.90
CA LYS A 52 19.20 -3.41 -0.95
C LYS A 52 20.60 -3.07 -0.44
N CYS A 53 20.77 -3.18 0.87
CA CYS A 53 22.05 -2.96 1.52
C CYS A 53 22.21 -3.92 2.69
N LYS A 54 23.41 -3.94 3.26
CA LYS A 54 23.72 -4.70 4.47
C LYS A 54 24.45 -3.78 5.44
N PHE A 55 23.78 -3.43 6.53
CA PHE A 55 24.39 -2.73 7.65
C PHE A 55 24.82 -3.77 8.67
N HIS A 56 26.12 -3.92 8.89
CA HIS A 56 26.67 -4.94 9.78
C HIS A 56 26.19 -6.36 9.37
N GLN A 57 25.32 -6.99 10.17
CA GLN A 57 24.70 -8.29 9.87
C GLN A 57 23.22 -8.21 9.48
N THR A 58 22.67 -7.01 9.37
CA THR A 58 21.26 -6.77 9.06
C THR A 58 21.11 -6.40 7.59
N THR A 59 20.31 -7.16 6.85
CA THR A 59 19.90 -6.78 5.49
C THR A 59 18.80 -5.75 5.59
N ALA A 60 18.95 -4.62 4.89
CA ALA A 60 18.00 -3.53 4.92
C ALA A 60 17.72 -2.97 3.52
N ALA A 61 16.64 -2.17 3.43
CA ALA A 61 16.31 -1.39 2.26
C ALA A 61 16.51 0.10 2.56
N VAL A 62 17.36 0.78 1.79
CA VAL A 62 17.53 2.24 1.87
C VAL A 62 16.71 2.87 0.76
N LYS A 63 15.73 3.69 1.13
CA LYS A 63 14.91 4.45 0.18
C LYS A 63 15.51 5.84 0.01
N VAL A 64 16.12 6.08 -1.15
CA VAL A 64 16.68 7.38 -1.50
C VAL A 64 15.58 8.22 -2.14
N LEU A 65 15.23 9.32 -1.49
CA LEU A 65 14.21 10.23 -2.00
C LEU A 65 14.76 11.03 -3.17
N SER A 66 14.03 11.06 -4.28
CA SER A 66 14.39 11.92 -5.41
C SER A 66 13.80 13.32 -5.20
N SER A 67 14.61 14.35 -5.36
CA SER A 67 14.17 15.76 -5.26
C SER A 67 13.29 16.22 -6.41
N ASN A 68 13.11 15.40 -7.45
CA ASN A 68 12.22 15.69 -8.56
C ASN A 68 10.77 15.34 -8.19
N GLU A 69 9.94 16.36 -8.05
CA GLU A 69 8.49 16.26 -7.87
C GLU A 69 7.74 15.72 -9.13
N SER A 70 8.45 15.19 -10.12
CA SER A 70 7.90 14.81 -11.42
C SER A 70 7.77 13.29 -11.60
N CYS A 71 6.95 12.65 -10.76
CA CYS A 71 6.40 11.33 -11.09
C CYS A 71 4.97 11.16 -10.57
N LYS A 72 4.11 12.14 -10.82
CA LYS A 72 2.66 12.03 -10.59
C LYS A 72 1.86 11.69 -11.86
N ASP A 73 2.49 11.71 -13.04
CA ASP A 73 1.72 12.02 -14.25
C ASP A 73 1.46 10.90 -15.27
N LYS A 74 1.76 9.62 -15.01
CA LYS A 74 1.54 8.58 -16.06
C LYS A 74 0.74 7.34 -15.68
N GLN A 75 0.33 7.20 -14.43
CA GLN A 75 -0.50 6.05 -14.01
C GLN A 75 -1.90 6.45 -13.52
N PHE A 76 -2.14 7.74 -13.28
CA PHE A 76 -3.40 8.27 -12.76
C PHE A 76 -4.46 8.62 -13.82
N LEU A 77 -4.09 8.73 -15.10
CA LEU A 77 -5.00 9.26 -16.14
C LEU A 77 -5.89 8.22 -16.84
N ARG A 78 -6.11 7.03 -16.25
CA ARG A 78 -7.02 6.02 -16.84
C ARG A 78 -8.10 5.50 -15.88
N GLU A 79 -8.45 6.25 -14.85
CA GLU A 79 -9.47 5.87 -13.85
C GLU A 79 -10.70 6.80 -13.89
N ASP A 80 -11.07 7.37 -15.03
CA ASP A 80 -12.22 8.29 -15.10
C ASP A 80 -13.60 7.61 -15.21
N GLN A 81 -13.71 6.29 -15.00
CA GLN A 81 -14.99 5.61 -15.23
C GLN A 81 -15.49 4.71 -14.09
N LEU A 82 -14.74 4.39 -13.03
CA LEU A 82 -15.28 3.44 -12.04
C LEU A 82 -14.62 3.35 -10.65
N GLU A 83 -14.21 4.44 -9.99
CA GLU A 83 -13.64 4.30 -8.63
C GLU A 83 -14.10 5.41 -7.67
N PRO A 84 -14.76 5.10 -6.54
CA PRO A 84 -15.04 6.04 -5.47
C PRO A 84 -13.82 6.17 -4.56
N ASN A 85 -12.75 6.76 -5.10
CA ASN A 85 -11.58 7.09 -4.31
C ASN A 85 -11.73 8.52 -3.80
N GLU A 86 -12.40 8.68 -2.65
CA GLU A 86 -12.32 9.90 -1.84
C GLU A 86 -10.85 10.31 -1.67
N TYR A 87 -9.94 9.35 -1.47
CA TYR A 87 -8.50 9.62 -1.37
C TYR A 87 -7.90 10.34 -2.59
N GLN A 88 -8.26 9.93 -3.82
CA GLN A 88 -7.74 10.57 -5.04
C GLN A 88 -8.40 11.91 -5.33
N ARG A 89 -9.68 12.09 -4.95
CA ARG A 89 -10.45 13.31 -5.22
C ARG A 89 -10.32 14.39 -4.14
N THR A 90 -10.26 14.00 -2.87
CA THR A 90 -10.28 14.91 -1.71
C THR A 90 -8.95 14.95 -0.95
N GLY A 91 -8.06 13.97 -1.19
CA GLY A 91 -6.82 13.83 -0.42
C GLY A 91 -7.04 13.40 1.03
N LEU A 92 -8.27 13.03 1.40
CA LEU A 92 -8.62 12.74 2.79
C LEU A 92 -8.16 11.33 3.19
N ILE A 93 -7.23 11.27 4.14
CA ILE A 93 -6.82 10.04 4.80
C ILE A 93 -7.92 9.66 5.80
N SER A 94 -8.45 8.44 5.73
CA SER A 94 -9.41 7.95 6.70
C SER A 94 -9.26 6.43 6.93
N PRO A 95 -9.68 5.91 8.09
CA PRO A 95 -9.71 4.46 8.29
C PRO A 95 -10.51 3.71 7.20
N LYS A 96 -11.52 4.35 6.60
CA LYS A 96 -12.34 3.77 5.53
C LYS A 96 -11.65 3.72 4.18
N SER A 97 -10.67 4.59 3.92
CA SER A 97 -9.80 4.44 2.74
C SER A 97 -8.85 3.26 2.92
N ASP A 98 -8.39 3.01 4.14
CA ASP A 98 -7.54 1.85 4.44
C ASP A 98 -8.33 0.53 4.35
N VAL A 99 -9.60 0.52 4.77
CA VAL A 99 -10.50 -0.62 4.52
C VAL A 99 -10.60 -0.93 3.02
N TYR A 100 -10.80 0.11 2.19
CA TYR A 100 -10.92 -0.08 0.75
C TYR A 100 -9.65 -0.64 0.12
N SER A 101 -8.49 -0.05 0.45
CA SER A 101 -7.21 -0.50 -0.07
C SER A 101 -6.89 -1.93 0.37
N LEU A 102 -7.23 -2.29 1.61
CA LEU A 102 -7.15 -3.66 2.10
C LEU A 102 -8.06 -4.61 1.30
N GLY A 103 -9.28 -4.19 0.97
CA GLY A 103 -10.21 -4.95 0.13
C GLY A 103 -9.62 -5.24 -1.25
N ILE A 104 -9.07 -4.23 -1.92
CA ILE A 104 -8.38 -4.38 -3.21
C ILE A 104 -7.19 -5.34 -3.08
N VAL A 105 -6.34 -5.20 -2.06
CA VAL A 105 -5.19 -6.09 -1.84
C VAL A 105 -5.66 -7.54 -1.65
N ILE A 106 -6.72 -7.79 -0.89
CA ILE A 106 -7.31 -9.12 -0.72
C ILE A 106 -7.70 -9.71 -2.08
N LEU A 107 -8.43 -8.95 -2.90
CA LEU A 107 -8.86 -9.41 -4.22
C LEU A 107 -7.68 -9.64 -5.18
N GLN A 108 -6.65 -8.80 -5.12
CA GLN A 108 -5.44 -8.96 -5.92
C GLN A 108 -4.65 -10.20 -5.51
N LEU A 109 -4.52 -10.48 -4.22
CA LEU A 109 -3.83 -11.68 -3.73
C LEU A 109 -4.54 -12.97 -4.15
N LEU A 110 -5.87 -12.95 -4.17
CA LEU A 110 -6.67 -14.11 -4.59
C LEU A 110 -6.59 -14.38 -6.10
N THR A 111 -6.46 -13.34 -6.91
CA THR A 111 -6.62 -13.43 -8.37
C THR A 111 -5.33 -13.22 -9.16
N ALA A 112 -4.29 -12.66 -8.54
CA ALA A 112 -3.08 -12.12 -9.18
C ALA A 112 -3.37 -11.13 -10.33
N LYS A 113 -4.54 -10.47 -10.31
CA LYS A 113 -4.98 -9.50 -11.34
C LYS A 113 -4.75 -8.06 -10.89
N PRO A 114 -4.57 -7.11 -11.83
CA PRO A 114 -4.51 -5.69 -11.50
C PRO A 114 -5.82 -5.20 -10.86
N ALA A 115 -5.73 -4.17 -10.02
CA ALA A 115 -6.87 -3.63 -9.26
C ALA A 115 -8.01 -3.07 -10.14
N LEU A 116 -7.68 -2.61 -11.35
CA LEU A 116 -8.65 -1.94 -12.24
C LEU A 116 -9.81 -2.88 -12.60
N ALA A 117 -11.04 -2.43 -12.31
CA ALA A 117 -12.28 -3.20 -12.52
C ALA A 117 -12.31 -4.57 -11.81
N LEU A 118 -11.38 -4.81 -10.88
CA LEU A 118 -11.20 -6.12 -10.25
C LEU A 118 -12.42 -6.52 -9.41
N ALA A 119 -12.97 -5.57 -8.65
CA ALA A 119 -14.15 -5.78 -7.83
C ALA A 119 -15.33 -6.32 -8.67
N HIS A 120 -15.60 -5.68 -9.82
CA HIS A 120 -16.68 -6.08 -10.71
C HIS A 120 -16.47 -7.47 -11.35
N VAL A 121 -15.23 -7.76 -11.76
CA VAL A 121 -14.86 -9.07 -12.31
C VAL A 121 -15.06 -10.18 -11.28
N VAL A 122 -14.61 -9.94 -10.05
CA VAL A 122 -14.74 -10.89 -8.95
C VAL A 122 -16.20 -11.10 -8.57
N GLU A 123 -16.97 -10.02 -8.42
CA GLU A 123 -18.40 -10.08 -8.11
C GLU A 123 -19.18 -10.89 -9.15
N THR A 124 -18.90 -10.66 -10.44
CA THR A 124 -19.52 -11.42 -11.53
C THR A 124 -19.16 -12.89 -11.47
N ALA A 125 -17.89 -13.23 -11.25
CA ALA A 125 -17.45 -14.61 -11.13
C ALA A 125 -18.09 -15.33 -9.92
N VAL A 126 -18.27 -14.65 -8.79
CA VAL A 126 -18.97 -15.21 -7.62
C VAL A 126 -20.43 -15.49 -7.95
N ARG A 127 -21.11 -14.53 -8.59
CA ARG A 127 -22.53 -14.65 -8.96
C ARG A 127 -22.78 -15.78 -9.95
N GLU A 128 -21.86 -16.01 -10.89
CA GLU A 128 -21.96 -17.06 -11.89
C GLU A 128 -21.40 -18.42 -11.42
N GLY A 129 -20.78 -18.49 -10.25
CA GLY A 129 -20.17 -19.71 -9.73
C GLY A 129 -18.82 -20.07 -10.36
N HIS A 130 -18.14 -19.11 -10.97
CA HIS A 130 -16.86 -19.26 -11.68
C HIS A 130 -15.64 -18.79 -10.85
N LEU A 131 -15.73 -18.82 -9.52
CA LEU A 131 -14.66 -18.33 -8.65
C LEU A 131 -13.32 -19.05 -8.88
N GLU A 132 -13.36 -20.36 -9.13
CA GLU A 132 -12.16 -21.18 -9.34
C GLU A 132 -11.34 -20.75 -10.57
N TYR A 133 -11.99 -20.16 -11.58
CA TYR A 133 -11.33 -19.71 -12.82
C TYR A 133 -10.66 -18.35 -12.70
N ILE A 134 -11.02 -17.57 -11.68
CA ILE A 134 -10.43 -16.25 -11.46
C ILE A 134 -9.32 -16.26 -10.41
N CYS A 135 -9.25 -17.32 -9.59
CA CYS A 135 -8.19 -17.50 -8.61
C CYS A 135 -6.83 -17.73 -9.28
N ASP A 136 -5.76 -17.27 -8.63
CA ASP A 136 -4.40 -17.44 -9.16
C ASP A 136 -3.99 -18.91 -9.17
N SER A 137 -3.91 -19.50 -10.37
CA SER A 137 -3.44 -20.87 -10.57
C SER A 137 -2.00 -21.12 -10.13
N ASN A 138 -1.16 -20.08 -10.01
CA ASN A 138 0.24 -20.23 -9.56
C ASN A 138 0.37 -20.34 -8.04
N ALA A 139 -0.65 -19.92 -7.29
CA ALA A 139 -0.68 -20.02 -5.83
C ALA A 139 -1.02 -21.44 -5.32
N GLY A 140 -1.24 -22.39 -6.24
CA GLY A 140 -1.55 -23.78 -5.94
C GLY A 140 -3.05 -24.00 -5.73
N ASN A 141 -3.38 -24.97 -4.87
CA ASN A 141 -4.76 -25.37 -4.62
C ASN A 141 -5.39 -24.45 -3.57
N TRP A 142 -6.32 -23.62 -4.02
CA TRP A 142 -7.11 -22.75 -3.15
C TRP A 142 -8.18 -23.55 -2.39
N PRO A 143 -8.24 -23.46 -1.06
CA PRO A 143 -9.28 -24.11 -0.29
C PRO A 143 -10.62 -23.38 -0.49
N SER A 144 -11.57 -24.03 -1.18
CA SER A 144 -12.76 -23.37 -1.74
C SER A 144 -13.61 -22.61 -0.71
N LYS A 145 -13.71 -23.11 0.53
CA LYS A 145 -14.53 -22.49 1.58
C LYS A 145 -13.90 -21.19 2.07
N GLU A 146 -12.62 -21.21 2.41
CA GLU A 146 -11.85 -20.08 2.90
C GLU A 146 -11.68 -19.03 1.80
N THR A 147 -11.44 -19.47 0.56
CA THR A 147 -11.39 -18.58 -0.61
C THR A 147 -12.69 -17.83 -0.78
N LYS A 148 -13.84 -18.51 -0.70
CA LYS A 148 -15.15 -17.86 -0.79
C LYS A 148 -15.35 -16.82 0.33
N GLN A 149 -15.01 -17.16 1.57
CA GLN A 149 -15.09 -16.22 2.70
C GLN A 149 -14.20 -14.99 2.48
N MET A 150 -12.98 -15.19 1.97
CA MET A 150 -12.02 -14.12 1.72
C MET A 150 -12.48 -13.19 0.59
N VAL A 151 -13.09 -13.75 -0.46
CA VAL A 151 -13.71 -12.98 -1.54
C VAL A 151 -14.89 -12.15 -1.04
N GLU A 152 -15.79 -12.75 -0.28
CA GLU A 152 -16.94 -12.04 0.31
C GLU A 152 -16.49 -10.91 1.27
N LEU A 153 -15.38 -11.10 1.98
CA LEU A 153 -14.76 -10.05 2.79
C LEU A 153 -14.18 -8.93 1.92
N GLY A 154 -13.39 -9.29 0.89
CA GLY A 154 -12.80 -8.33 -0.04
C GLY A 154 -13.87 -7.48 -0.75
N LEU A 155 -14.94 -8.10 -1.25
CA LEU A 155 -16.07 -7.42 -1.89
C LEU A 155 -16.77 -6.43 -0.94
N ARG A 156 -17.00 -6.81 0.32
CA ARG A 156 -17.57 -5.89 1.33
C ARG A 156 -16.67 -4.68 1.63
N PHE A 157 -15.36 -4.85 1.54
CA PHE A 157 -14.40 -3.77 1.81
C PHE A 157 -14.33 -2.76 0.65
N VAL A 158 -14.61 -3.22 -0.58
CA VAL A 158 -14.59 -2.39 -1.80
C VAL A 158 -15.97 -1.82 -2.16
N GLU A 159 -16.92 -1.83 -1.23
CA GLU A 159 -18.24 -1.22 -1.43
C GLU A 159 -18.12 0.25 -1.86
N LEU A 160 -18.98 0.65 -2.81
CA LEU A 160 -18.89 1.98 -3.41
C LEU A 160 -19.16 3.09 -2.39
N PHE A 161 -20.12 2.84 -1.49
CA PHE A 161 -20.51 3.77 -0.46
C PHE A 161 -19.74 3.51 0.83
N ARG A 162 -19.06 4.54 1.33
CA ARG A 162 -18.28 4.51 2.57
C ARG A 162 -19.04 3.97 3.79
N LYS A 163 -20.34 4.31 3.89
CA LYS A 163 -21.22 3.90 5.00
C LYS A 163 -21.49 2.39 5.01
N ASP A 164 -21.37 1.74 3.85
CA ASP A 164 -21.69 0.32 3.68
C ASP A 164 -20.44 -0.55 3.87
N ARG A 165 -19.24 0.05 3.84
CA ARG A 165 -17.99 -0.62 4.24
C ARG A 165 -18.00 -0.89 5.75
N PRO A 166 -17.50 -2.04 6.21
CA PRO A 166 -17.33 -2.31 7.64
C PRO A 166 -16.25 -1.43 8.27
N ASP A 167 -16.20 -1.38 9.60
CA ASP A 167 -15.09 -0.76 10.34
C ASP A 167 -14.02 -1.81 10.66
N LEU A 168 -12.75 -1.42 10.59
CA LEU A 168 -11.66 -2.17 11.21
C LEU A 168 -11.81 -1.97 12.73
N GLN A 169 -12.20 -3.02 13.45
CA GLN A 169 -12.12 -2.99 14.91
C GLN A 169 -10.63 -2.97 15.28
N ALA A 170 -10.21 -1.89 15.95
CA ALA A 170 -8.86 -1.70 16.47
C ALA A 170 -8.66 -2.42 17.81
#